data_AF-C0GG74-F1
#
_entry.id   AF-C0GG74-F1
#
_cell.length_a   1.000
_cell.length_b   1.000
_cell.length_c   1.000
_cell.angle_alpha   90.00
_cell.angle_beta   90.00
_cell.angle_gamma   90.00
#
_symmetry.space_group_name_H-M   'P 1'
#
loop_
_entity.id
_entity.type
_entity.pdbx_description
1 polymer ?
#
loop_
_entity_poly.entity_id
_entity_poly.type
_entity_poly.pdbx_seq_one_letter_code
_entity_poly.pdbx_strand_id
1 'polypeptide(L)' 'MAGNTFMVGNLKVTKKVEQDQIDAFVQTLPPDQKADVKDVIMALHEEGLIDIEETQQ' A
#
# COMPACT_ATOMS: atom_id res chain seq x y z
N MET A 1 -11.69 -16.59 3.26
CA MET A 1 -10.65 -16.06 2.36
C MET A 1 -9.93 -14.99 3.15
N ALA A 2 -8.64 -15.18 3.43
CA ALA A 2 -7.89 -14.32 4.33
C ALA A 2 -7.91 -12.87 3.81
N GLY A 3 -8.14 -11.92 4.71
CA GLY A 3 -8.41 -10.53 4.36
C GLY A 3 -7.20 -9.86 3.72
N ASN A 4 -7.28 -9.59 2.42
CA ASN A 4 -6.31 -8.78 1.70
C ASN A 4 -6.38 -7.29 2.07
N THR A 5 -7.32 -6.91 2.94
CA THR A 5 -7.57 -5.51 3.30
C THR A 5 -7.06 -5.21 4.71
N PHE A 6 -6.35 -4.10 4.87
CA PHE A 6 -5.85 -3.56 6.13
C PHE A 6 -6.15 -2.06 6.22
N MET A 7 -6.22 -1.50 7.43
CA MET A 7 -6.45 -0.07 7.63
C MET A 7 -5.15 0.63 8.02
N VAL A 8 -4.89 1.79 7.42
CA VAL A 8 -3.77 2.67 7.75
C VAL A 8 -4.32 4.06 8.02
N GLY A 9 -4.43 4.42 9.29
CA GLY A 9 -5.16 5.62 9.71
C GLY A 9 -6.62 5.55 9.26
N ASN A 10 -7.03 6.50 8.41
CA ASN A 10 -8.39 6.58 7.82
C ASN A 10 -8.45 6.02 6.39
N LEU A 11 -7.38 5.34 5.95
CA LEU A 11 -7.30 4.71 4.64
C LEU A 11 -7.53 3.22 4.78
N LYS A 12 -8.46 2.68 3.99
CA LYS A 12 -8.67 1.25 3.85
C LYS A 12 -7.90 0.77 2.64
N VAL A 13 -6.86 -0.01 2.87
CA VAL A 13 -5.93 -0.50 1.84
C VAL A 13 -6.27 -1.95 1.51
N THR A 14 -6.46 -2.29 0.24
CA THR A 14 -6.73 -3.65 -0.23
C THR A 14 -5.61 -4.12 -1.16
N LYS A 15 -4.94 -5.22 -0.80
CA LYS A 15 -3.87 -5.81 -1.61
C LYS A 15 -4.47 -6.54 -2.81
N LYS A 16 -4.04 -6.15 -4.02
CA LYS A 16 -4.39 -6.84 -5.27
C LYS A 16 -3.41 -7.96 -5.62
N VAL A 17 -2.20 -7.88 -5.07
CA VAL A 17 -1.11 -8.83 -5.29
C VAL A 17 -0.67 -9.51 -3.99
N GLU A 18 0.20 -10.50 -4.11
CA GLU A 18 0.83 -11.16 -2.96
C GLU A 18 1.84 -10.27 -2.25
N GLN A 19 2.11 -10.56 -0.98
CA GLN A 19 3.03 -9.79 -0.14
C GLN A 19 4.43 -9.71 -0.76
N ASP A 20 4.91 -10.77 -1.39
CA ASP A 20 6.25 -10.81 -2.00
C ASP A 20 6.42 -9.77 -3.12
N GLN A 21 5.36 -9.49 -3.90
CA GLN A 21 5.40 -8.47 -4.95
C GLN A 21 5.41 -7.06 -4.36
N ILE A 22 4.66 -6.84 -3.29
CA ILE A 22 4.68 -5.58 -2.53
C ILE A 22 6.08 -5.37 -1.95
N ASP A 23 6.65 -6.37 -1.28
CA ASP A 23 7.96 -6.27 -0.66
C ASP A 23 9.06 -6.01 -1.70
N ALA A 24 9.00 -6.65 -2.86
CA ALA A 24 9.92 -6.40 -3.96
C ALA A 24 9.82 -4.95 -4.47
N PHE A 25 8.61 -4.43 -4.67
CA PHE A 25 8.42 -3.04 -5.10
C PHE A 25 8.89 -2.06 -4.03
N VAL A 26 8.52 -2.28 -2.76
CA VAL A 26 8.99 -1.45 -1.64
C VAL A 26 10.51 -1.42 -1.62
N GLN A 27 11.21 -2.53 -1.87
CA GLN A 27 12.67 -2.51 -1.93
C GLN A 27 13.22 -1.59 -3.03
N THR A 28 12.53 -1.44 -4.17
CA THR A 28 12.92 -0.51 -5.24
C THR A 28 12.67 0.97 -4.92
N LEU A 29 11.80 1.27 -3.95
CA LEU A 29 11.47 2.66 -3.62
C LEU A 29 12.67 3.42 -3.01
N PRO A 30 12.82 4.71 -3.31
CA PRO A 30 13.84 5.56 -2.71
C PRO A 30 13.64 5.68 -1.18
N PRO A 31 14.72 5.95 -0.43
CA PRO A 31 14.66 6.05 1.04
C PRO A 31 13.73 7.17 1.51
N ASP A 32 13.61 8.27 0.76
CA ASP A 32 12.71 9.38 1.07
C ASP A 32 11.24 8.93 1.11
N GLN A 33 10.80 8.08 0.16
CA GLN A 33 9.44 7.55 0.14
C GLN A 33 9.22 6.46 1.19
N LYS A 34 10.28 5.72 1.57
CA LYS A 34 10.21 4.73 2.66
C LYS A 34 10.12 5.36 4.05
N ALA A 35 10.50 6.63 4.17
CA ALA A 35 10.47 7.34 5.44
C ALA A 35 9.03 7.56 5.94
N ASP A 36 8.06 7.70 5.03
CA ASP A 36 6.65 7.85 5.35
C ASP A 36 5.81 6.68 4.80
N VAL A 37 5.05 6.03 5.68
CA VAL A 37 4.15 4.93 5.31
C VAL A 37 3.11 5.38 4.28
N LYS A 38 2.66 6.65 4.33
CA LYS A 38 1.70 7.19 3.37
C LYS A 38 2.28 7.26 1.96
N ASP A 39 3.54 7.66 1.82
CA ASP A 39 4.22 7.74 0.52
C ASP A 39 4.43 6.34 -0.06
N VAL A 40 4.82 5.37 0.76
CA VAL A 40 4.89 3.95 0.34
C VAL A 40 3.53 3.46 -0.16
N ILE A 41 2.45 3.74 0.57
CA ILE A 41 1.09 3.33 0.20
C ILE A 41 0.65 4.03 -1.09
N MET A 42 0.91 5.32 -1.26
CA MET A 42 0.63 6.04 -2.51
C MET A 42 1.39 5.43 -3.68
N ALA A 43 2.68 5.15 -3.55
CA ALA A 43 3.49 4.54 -4.60
C ALA A 43 2.97 3.14 -4.99
N LEU A 44 2.61 2.31 -4.00
CA LEU A 44 2.01 1.00 -4.24
C LEU A 44 0.66 1.10 -4.96
N HIS A 45 -0.12 2.14 -4.69
CA HIS A 45 -1.40 2.39 -5.36
C HIS A 45 -1.22 2.93 -6.78
N GLU A 46 -0.26 3.83 -7.00
CA GLU A 46 0.10 4.32 -8.34
C GLU A 46 0.57 3.18 -9.25
N GLU A 47 1.31 2.21 -8.71
CA GLU A 47 1.72 1.00 -9.43
C GLU A 47 0.56 -0.02 -9.59
N GLY A 48 -0.58 0.20 -8.92
CA GLY A 48 -1.76 -0.67 -8.98
C GLY A 48 -1.63 -1.97 -8.18
N LEU A 49 -0.63 -2.08 -7.30
CA LEU A 49 -0.40 -3.25 -6.44
C LEU A 49 -1.41 -3.32 -5.28
N ILE A 50 -1.94 -2.17 -4.88
CA ILE A 50 -2.99 -2.04 -3.87
C ILE A 50 -4.10 -1.10 -4.33
N ASP A 51 -5.29 -1.24 -3.76
CA ASP A 51 -6.35 -0.24 -3.79
C ASP A 51 -6.38 0.53 -2.48
N ILE A 52 -6.62 1.83 -2.55
CA ILE A 52 -6.87 2.67 -1.38
C ILE A 52 -8.30 3.19 -1.48
N GLU A 53 -9.08 2.92 -0.44
CA GLU A 53 -10.40 3.54 -0.23
C GLU A 53 -10.29 4.50 0.95
N GLU A 54 -10.51 5.80 0.71
CA GLU A 54 -10.71 6.76 1.79
C GLU A 54 -12.05 6.50 2.47
N THR A 55 -12.03 6.11 3.74
CA THR A 55 -13.26 6.12 4.54
C THR A 55 -13.49 7.55 5.00
N GLN A 56 -14.02 8.40 4.11
CA GLN A 56 -14.66 9.64 4.54
C GLN A 56 -15.98 9.28 5.22
N GLN A 57 -16.03 9.44 6.54
CA GLN A 57 -17.28 9.57 7.30
C GLN A 57 -17.41 11.00 7.79
#